data_AF-A0A068NXD2-F1
#
_entry.id   AF-A0A068NXD2-F1
#
_cell.length_a   1.000
_cell.length_b   1.000
_cell.length_c   1.000
_cell.angle_alpha   90.00
_cell.angle_beta   90.00
_cell.angle_gamma   90.00
#
_symmetry.space_group_name_H-M   'P 1'
#
loop_
_entity.id
_entity.type
_entity.pdbx_description
1 polymer ?
#
loop_
_entity_poly.entity_id
_entity_poly.type
_entity_poly.pdbx_seq_one_letter_code
_entity_poly.pdbx_strand_id
1 'polypeptide(L)'
;MPLEQLNAWARSADVVYAADGGGDRLLEAGVPPDTTIGDLDSIRSVLPFRRLIQDPDQETSDCDKLLTLTERSGHNRITLIGLEGDRLDHVLATLGSAVRSLLDVRLALRSGLGYILRGPAQQSFATSPGETASLMPLSPCTGVSFSGVEWPLENDELGLTAFVSLSNKSLGSTVDVRLETGAAALFFYSEDRRLPSW
;
A
#
# COMPACT_ATOMS: atom_id res chain seq x y z
N MET A 1 -8.66 -0.60 12.39
CA MET A 1 -9.56 -0.08 11.33
C MET A 1 -11.01 -0.50 11.61
N PRO A 2 -12.00 0.38 11.43
CA PRO A 2 -13.43 0.06 11.54
C PRO A 2 -13.90 -0.99 10.53
N LEU A 3 -14.87 -1.84 10.90
CA LEU A 3 -15.37 -2.92 10.03
C LEU A 3 -16.11 -2.39 8.80
N GLU A 4 -16.80 -1.25 8.91
CA GLU A 4 -17.50 -0.63 7.77
C GLU A 4 -16.51 -0.18 6.67
N GLN A 5 -15.41 0.44 7.07
CA GLN A 5 -14.34 0.83 6.15
C GLN A 5 -13.70 -0.39 5.48
N LEU A 6 -13.39 -1.44 6.27
CA LEU A 6 -12.87 -2.71 5.74
C LEU A 6 -13.83 -3.34 4.73
N ASN A 7 -15.13 -3.36 5.04
CA ASN A 7 -16.17 -3.92 4.17
C ASN A 7 -16.25 -3.14 2.85
N ALA A 8 -16.30 -1.80 2.91
CA ALA A 8 -16.38 -0.96 1.72
C ALA A 8 -15.19 -1.20 0.78
N TRP A 9 -13.98 -1.24 1.35
CA TRP A 9 -12.74 -1.53 0.62
C TRP A 9 -12.69 -2.93 0.03
N ALA A 10 -13.04 -3.95 0.82
CA ALA A 10 -13.03 -5.33 0.33
C ALA A 10 -14.05 -5.53 -0.80
N ARG A 11 -15.21 -4.85 -0.74
CA ARG A 11 -16.25 -4.94 -1.78
C ARG A 11 -15.92 -4.20 -3.07
N SER A 12 -14.99 -3.26 -3.06
CA SER A 12 -14.54 -2.57 -4.27
C SER A 12 -13.37 -3.29 -4.96
N ALA A 13 -12.89 -4.40 -4.41
CA ALA A 13 -11.86 -5.23 -5.05
C ALA A 13 -12.49 -6.32 -5.92
N ASP A 14 -11.81 -6.69 -7.01
CA ASP A 14 -12.20 -7.82 -7.85
C ASP A 14 -12.02 -9.17 -7.14
N VAL A 15 -10.97 -9.27 -6.32
CA VAL A 15 -10.59 -10.44 -5.54
C VAL A 15 -10.04 -9.99 -4.18
N VAL A 16 -10.42 -10.68 -3.12
CA VAL A 16 -10.01 -10.39 -1.74
C VAL A 16 -9.13 -11.51 -1.21
N TYR A 17 -7.87 -11.19 -0.95
CA TYR A 17 -6.93 -12.08 -0.25
C TYR A 17 -6.71 -11.60 1.18
N ALA A 18 -6.55 -12.55 2.09
CA ALA A 18 -6.29 -12.29 3.50
C ALA A 18 -5.06 -13.07 3.96
N ALA A 19 -4.28 -12.48 4.86
CA ALA A 19 -3.26 -13.21 5.59
C ALA A 19 -3.73 -13.46 7.03
N ASP A 20 -3.60 -14.70 7.50
CA ASP A 20 -3.83 -15.13 8.88
C ASP A 20 -5.08 -14.49 9.52
N GLY A 21 -4.96 -13.87 10.70
CA GLY A 21 -6.06 -13.22 11.43
C GLY A 21 -6.78 -12.11 10.65
N GLY A 22 -6.21 -11.62 9.54
CA GLY A 22 -6.91 -10.74 8.61
C GLY A 22 -8.15 -11.41 7.98
N GLY A 23 -8.12 -12.73 7.83
CA GLY A 23 -9.26 -13.51 7.34
C GLY A 23 -10.45 -13.48 8.30
N ASP A 24 -10.20 -13.68 9.59
CA ASP A 24 -11.23 -13.57 10.64
C ASP A 24 -11.84 -12.17 10.66
N ARG A 25 -11.00 -11.13 10.55
CA ARG A 25 -11.45 -9.74 10.56
C ARG A 25 -12.33 -9.38 9.35
N LEU A 26 -12.05 -9.98 8.19
CA LEU A 26 -12.88 -9.84 6.99
C LEU A 26 -14.22 -10.57 7.14
N LEU A 27 -14.23 -11.74 7.77
CA LEU A 27 -15.46 -12.47 8.11
C LEU A 27 -16.33 -11.68 9.09
N GLU A 28 -15.73 -11.06 10.13
CA GLU A 28 -16.44 -10.14 11.04
C GLU A 28 -17.04 -8.94 10.31
N ALA A 29 -16.34 -8.43 9.28
CA ALA A 29 -16.84 -7.36 8.42
C ALA A 29 -17.92 -7.83 7.44
N GLY A 30 -18.29 -9.11 7.41
CA GLY A 30 -19.28 -9.66 6.49
C GLY A 30 -18.79 -9.78 5.04
N VAL A 31 -17.48 -9.87 4.82
CA VAL A 31 -16.86 -10.08 3.50
C VAL A 31 -15.92 -11.29 3.59
N PRO A 32 -16.37 -12.51 3.23
CA PRO A 32 -15.49 -13.68 3.25
C PRO A 32 -14.40 -13.55 2.18
N PRO A 33 -13.10 -13.66 2.52
CA PRO A 33 -12.03 -13.59 1.54
C PRO A 33 -12.11 -14.76 0.55
N ASP A 34 -11.67 -14.51 -0.68
CA ASP A 34 -11.53 -15.52 -1.72
C ASP A 34 -10.43 -16.52 -1.40
N THR A 35 -9.35 -16.06 -0.76
CA THR A 35 -8.29 -16.93 -0.25
C THR A 35 -7.68 -16.33 1.00
N THR A 36 -7.53 -17.15 2.05
CA THR A 36 -6.72 -16.84 3.22
C THR A 36 -5.43 -17.67 3.17
N ILE A 37 -4.29 -17.02 3.34
CA ILE A 37 -2.94 -17.65 3.35
C ILE A 37 -2.22 -17.36 4.66
N GLY A 38 -1.39 -18.28 5.13
CA GLY A 38 -0.57 -18.09 6.33
C GLY A 38 -0.31 -19.41 7.04
N ASP A 39 0.23 -19.35 8.25
CA ASP A 39 0.41 -20.57 9.05
C ASP A 39 -0.91 -21.11 9.61
N LEU A 40 -1.95 -20.26 9.61
CA LEU A 40 -3.31 -20.51 10.05
C LEU A 40 -3.42 -20.82 11.56
N ASP A 41 -2.40 -20.53 12.35
CA ASP A 41 -2.38 -20.80 13.79
C ASP A 41 -3.24 -19.80 14.59
N SER A 42 -3.46 -18.63 13.99
CA SER A 42 -4.17 -17.50 14.57
C SER A 42 -5.64 -17.42 14.15
N ILE A 43 -6.07 -18.29 13.22
CA ILE A 43 -7.45 -18.39 12.77
C ILE A 43 -8.32 -19.01 13.87
N ARG A 44 -9.32 -18.25 14.29
CA ARG A 44 -10.27 -18.64 15.35
C ARG A 44 -11.69 -18.77 14.83
N SER A 45 -11.96 -18.33 13.61
CA SER A 45 -13.30 -18.33 13.05
C SER A 45 -13.86 -19.74 12.83
N VAL A 46 -15.13 -19.92 13.21
CA VAL A 46 -15.96 -21.09 12.89
C VAL A 46 -16.66 -20.95 11.53
N LEU A 47 -16.61 -19.76 10.91
CA LEU A 47 -17.23 -19.49 9.62
C LEU A 47 -16.36 -20.03 8.48
N PRO A 48 -16.97 -20.57 7.41
CA PRO A 48 -16.21 -21.19 6.33
C PRO A 48 -15.46 -20.15 5.51
N PHE A 49 -14.14 -20.33 5.41
CA PHE A 49 -13.32 -19.68 4.38
C PHE A 49 -13.59 -20.31 3.01
N ARG A 50 -13.55 -19.51 1.93
CA ARG A 50 -13.72 -20.03 0.57
C ARG A 50 -12.56 -20.93 0.15
N ARG A 51 -11.34 -20.50 0.47
CA ARG A 51 -10.10 -21.23 0.22
C ARG A 51 -9.08 -20.89 1.30
N LEU A 52 -8.37 -21.92 1.77
CA LEU A 52 -7.26 -21.80 2.71
C LEU A 52 -5.99 -22.33 2.05
N ILE A 53 -4.91 -21.59 2.17
CA ILE A 53 -3.56 -22.02 1.79
C ILE A 53 -2.71 -21.99 3.04
N GLN A 54 -2.33 -23.17 3.53
CA GLN A 54 -1.37 -23.26 4.61
C GLN A 54 0.03 -23.06 4.04
N ASP A 55 0.73 -22.05 4.56
CA ASP A 55 2.11 -21.73 4.24
C ASP A 55 2.92 -21.62 5.54
N PRO A 56 3.60 -22.71 5.95
CA PRO A 56 4.33 -22.75 7.21
C PRO A 56 5.67 -22.00 7.16
N ASP A 57 6.05 -21.43 6.02
CA ASP A 57 7.29 -20.67 5.89
C ASP A 57 7.31 -19.47 6.85
N GLN A 58 8.39 -19.37 7.62
CA GLN A 58 8.63 -18.34 8.63
C GLN A 58 9.70 -17.33 8.15
N GLU A 59 10.36 -17.59 7.01
CA GLU A 59 11.32 -16.66 6.43
C GLU A 59 10.64 -15.54 5.62
N THR A 60 9.36 -15.73 5.27
CA THR A 60 8.55 -14.75 4.54
C THR A 60 7.44 -14.17 5.42
N SER A 61 7.20 -12.87 5.29
CA SER A 61 6.10 -12.21 6.01
C SER A 61 4.75 -12.48 5.36
N ASP A 62 3.67 -12.23 6.11
CA ASP A 62 2.29 -12.23 5.61
C ASP A 62 2.12 -11.38 4.35
N CYS A 63 2.79 -10.23 4.30
CA CYS A 63 2.76 -9.37 3.11
C CYS A 63 3.46 -10.05 1.93
N ASP A 64 4.62 -10.69 2.13
CA ASP A 64 5.31 -11.43 1.06
C ASP A 64 4.44 -12.57 0.51
N LYS A 65 3.72 -13.27 1.39
CA LYS A 65 2.78 -14.34 1.03
C LYS A 65 1.63 -13.81 0.16
N LEU A 66 1.03 -12.69 0.54
CA LEU A 66 -0.05 -12.03 -0.24
C LEU A 66 0.43 -11.54 -1.61
N LEU A 67 1.61 -10.90 -1.66
CA LEU A 67 2.20 -10.41 -2.91
C LEU A 67 2.49 -11.58 -3.86
N THR A 68 3.12 -12.64 -3.35
CA THR A 68 3.44 -13.85 -4.13
C THR A 68 2.19 -14.55 -4.64
N LEU A 69 1.16 -14.70 -3.80
CA LEU A 69 -0.13 -15.27 -4.19
C LEU A 69 -0.78 -14.46 -5.31
N THR A 70 -0.75 -13.13 -5.19
CA THR A 70 -1.36 -12.21 -6.16
C THR A 70 -0.67 -12.30 -7.52
N GLU A 71 0.66 -12.30 -7.54
CA GLU A 71 1.46 -12.46 -8.75
C GLU A 71 1.23 -13.83 -9.41
N ARG A 72 1.27 -14.93 -8.64
CA ARG A 72 1.02 -16.29 -9.14
C ARG A 72 -0.39 -16.48 -9.69
N SER A 73 -1.34 -15.68 -9.23
CA SER A 73 -2.72 -15.68 -9.71
C SER A 73 -2.92 -14.85 -10.99
N GLY A 74 -1.85 -14.24 -11.51
CA GLY A 74 -1.86 -13.49 -12.78
C GLY A 74 -2.32 -12.04 -12.67
N HIS A 75 -2.42 -11.50 -11.45
CA HIS A 75 -2.72 -10.08 -11.25
C HIS A 75 -1.45 -9.24 -11.30
N ASN A 76 -1.57 -7.99 -11.73
CA ASN A 76 -0.46 -7.03 -11.82
C ASN A 76 -0.55 -5.89 -10.79
N ARG A 77 -1.66 -5.80 -10.05
CA ARG A 77 -1.95 -4.70 -9.13
C ARG A 77 -2.50 -5.24 -7.83
N ILE A 78 -2.14 -4.60 -6.73
CA ILE A 78 -2.62 -4.95 -5.40
C ILE A 78 -2.83 -3.69 -4.56
N THR A 79 -3.89 -3.69 -3.75
CA THR A 79 -4.08 -2.69 -2.70
C THR A 79 -3.87 -3.37 -1.35
N LEU A 80 -2.81 -2.98 -0.64
CA LEU A 80 -2.54 -3.44 0.71
C LEU A 80 -3.32 -2.58 1.70
N ILE A 81 -4.02 -3.24 2.64
CA ILE A 81 -4.76 -2.62 3.73
C ILE A 81 -4.34 -3.25 5.06
N GLY A 82 -4.66 -2.59 6.16
CA GLY A 82 -4.36 -3.12 7.49
C GLY A 82 -2.88 -3.09 7.88
N LEU A 83 -2.03 -2.41 7.11
CA LEU A 83 -0.63 -2.19 7.44
C LEU A 83 -0.42 -1.25 8.63
N GLU A 84 -1.39 -0.37 8.94
CA GLU A 84 -1.30 0.52 10.10
C GLU A 84 -1.63 -0.21 11.40
N GLY A 85 -0.82 0.01 12.43
CA GLY A 85 -1.05 -0.53 13.77
C GLY A 85 0.03 -0.11 14.75
N ASP A 86 0.08 -0.79 15.89
CA ASP A 86 0.99 -0.45 16.99
C ASP A 86 2.43 -0.98 16.74
N ARG A 87 2.59 -1.86 15.75
CA ARG A 87 3.86 -2.52 15.41
C ARG A 87 4.52 -1.88 14.20
N LEU A 88 5.34 -0.86 14.46
CA LEU A 88 6.06 -0.13 13.41
C LEU A 88 7.03 -1.01 12.63
N ASP A 89 7.62 -2.01 13.27
CA ASP A 89 8.46 -3.01 12.62
C ASP A 89 7.70 -3.78 11.52
N HIS A 90 6.43 -4.14 11.76
CA HIS A 90 5.57 -4.75 10.73
C HIS A 90 5.25 -3.79 9.58
N VAL A 91 5.02 -2.51 9.87
CA VAL A 91 4.81 -1.48 8.84
C VAL A 91 6.04 -1.41 7.92
N LEU A 92 7.24 -1.33 8.51
CA LEU A 92 8.50 -1.26 7.77
C LEU A 92 8.76 -2.53 6.95
N ALA A 93 8.50 -3.71 7.52
CA ALA A 93 8.60 -4.98 6.80
C ALA A 93 7.66 -5.01 5.59
N THR A 94 6.40 -4.58 5.76
CA THR A 94 5.39 -4.48 4.69
C THR A 94 5.85 -3.55 3.57
N LEU A 95 6.39 -2.37 3.90
CA LEU A 95 6.94 -1.44 2.89
C LEU A 95 8.13 -2.07 2.16
N GLY A 96 9.01 -2.77 2.88
CA GLY A 96 10.11 -3.52 2.28
C GLY A 96 9.63 -4.60 1.30
N SER A 97 8.63 -5.39 1.67
CA SER A 97 8.00 -6.38 0.80
C SER A 97 7.36 -5.75 -0.43
N ALA A 98 6.66 -4.64 -0.26
CA ALA A 98 6.03 -3.91 -1.35
C ALA A 98 7.05 -3.33 -2.35
N VAL A 99 8.20 -2.85 -1.87
CA VAL A 99 9.32 -2.40 -2.72
C VAL A 99 9.93 -3.54 -3.53
N ARG A 100 10.06 -4.74 -2.96
CA ARG A 100 10.58 -5.92 -3.66
C ARG A 100 9.61 -6.50 -4.68
N SER A 101 8.32 -6.22 -4.56
CA SER A 101 7.29 -6.72 -5.47
C SER A 101 7.37 -6.07 -6.85
N LEU A 102 7.05 -6.87 -7.88
CA LEU A 102 6.85 -6.41 -9.25
C LEU A 102 5.43 -5.89 -9.52
N LEU A 103 4.50 -6.08 -8.58
CA LEU A 103 3.12 -5.58 -8.68
C LEU A 103 3.09 -4.06 -8.52
N ASP A 104 2.15 -3.38 -9.18
CA ASP A 104 1.83 -2.01 -8.77
C ASP A 104 1.12 -2.05 -7.42
N VAL A 105 1.82 -1.59 -6.39
CA VAL A 105 1.33 -1.64 -5.02
C VAL A 105 0.76 -0.28 -4.63
N ARG A 106 -0.53 -0.28 -4.32
CA ARG A 106 -1.20 0.81 -3.63
C ARG A 106 -1.35 0.44 -2.15
N LEU A 107 -1.27 1.44 -1.29
CA LEU A 107 -1.50 1.33 0.15
C LEU A 107 -2.78 2.08 0.46
N ALA A 108 -3.77 1.43 1.07
CA ALA A 108 -4.93 2.11 1.61
C ALA A 108 -4.75 2.32 3.12
N LEU A 109 -4.69 3.59 3.50
CA LEU A 109 -4.48 4.06 4.86
C LEU A 109 -5.80 4.62 5.41
N ARG A 110 -5.92 4.67 6.74
CA ARG A 110 -7.11 5.20 7.44
C ARG A 110 -7.46 6.61 7.00
N SER A 111 -6.47 7.43 6.69
CA SER A 111 -6.63 8.84 6.34
C SER A 111 -6.04 9.22 4.97
N GLY A 112 -5.75 8.24 4.11
CA GLY A 112 -5.06 8.53 2.86
C GLY A 112 -4.76 7.33 1.97
N LEU A 113 -4.01 7.59 0.91
CA LEU A 113 -3.51 6.61 -0.04
C LEU A 113 -1.99 6.69 -0.13
N GLY A 114 -1.36 5.55 -0.38
CA GLY A 114 0.05 5.46 -0.72
C GLY A 114 0.26 4.72 -2.03
N TYR A 115 1.34 5.03 -2.73
CA TYR A 115 1.76 4.35 -3.95
C TYR A 115 3.24 4.03 -3.87
N ILE A 116 3.62 2.79 -4.19
CA ILE A 116 5.02 2.39 -4.28
C ILE A 116 5.53 2.66 -5.69
N LEU A 117 6.58 3.48 -5.78
CA LEU A 117 7.27 3.85 -7.01
C LEU A 117 8.63 3.17 -7.03
N ARG A 118 9.01 2.60 -8.19
CA ARG A 118 10.31 1.94 -8.41
C ARG A 118 10.88 2.46 -9.72
N GLY A 119 12.10 2.98 -9.67
CA GLY A 119 12.80 3.52 -10.83
C GLY A 119 13.20 2.41 -11.83
N PRO A 120 13.08 2.65 -13.14
CA PRO A 120 12.57 3.87 -13.76
C PRO A 120 11.03 3.94 -13.72
N ALA A 121 10.49 5.06 -13.26
CA ALA A 121 9.05 5.33 -13.22
C ALA A 121 8.73 6.76 -13.64
N GLN A 122 7.60 6.92 -14.32
CA GLN A 122 6.97 8.21 -14.60
C GLN A 122 5.46 8.03 -14.53
N GLN A 123 4.81 8.69 -13.57
CA GLN A 123 3.38 8.51 -13.29
C GLN A 123 2.72 9.83 -12.87
N SER A 124 1.45 9.97 -13.22
CA SER A 124 0.59 11.09 -12.84
C SER A 124 -0.49 10.60 -11.89
N PHE A 125 -0.74 11.36 -10.83
CA PHE A 125 -1.72 11.03 -9.79
C PHE A 125 -2.76 12.11 -9.68
N ALA A 126 -4.04 11.70 -9.65
CA ALA A 126 -5.13 12.59 -9.34
C ALA A 126 -5.05 13.04 -7.87
N THR A 127 -5.30 14.32 -7.64
CA THR A 127 -5.26 14.94 -6.31
C THR A 127 -6.23 16.13 -6.27
N SER A 128 -6.33 16.81 -5.14
CA SER A 128 -7.05 18.08 -5.00
C SER A 128 -6.11 19.19 -4.51
N PRO A 129 -6.37 20.46 -4.88
CA PRO A 129 -5.60 21.58 -4.33
C PRO A 129 -5.61 21.57 -2.80
N GLY A 130 -4.44 21.75 -2.19
CA GLY A 130 -4.24 21.75 -0.73
C GLY A 130 -4.09 20.36 -0.09
N GLU A 131 -4.33 19.28 -0.84
CA GLU A 131 -4.06 17.92 -0.37
C GLU A 131 -2.58 17.73 -0.06
N THR A 132 -2.26 17.04 1.02
CA THR A 132 -0.86 16.74 1.36
C THR A 132 -0.35 15.66 0.43
N ALA A 133 0.79 15.89 -0.23
CA ALA A 133 1.48 14.95 -1.09
C ALA A 133 2.91 14.75 -0.57
N SER A 134 3.21 13.62 0.08
CA SER A 134 4.56 13.35 0.63
C SER A 134 5.28 12.30 -0.20
N LEU A 135 6.45 12.62 -0.73
CA LEU A 135 7.30 11.69 -1.47
C LEU A 135 8.47 11.24 -0.57
N MET A 136 8.36 10.02 -0.06
CA MET A 136 9.29 9.45 0.92
C MET A 136 10.18 8.40 0.25
N PRO A 137 11.51 8.55 0.26
CA PRO A 137 12.41 7.52 -0.25
C PRO A 137 12.33 6.26 0.63
N LEU A 138 12.34 5.08 0.01
CA LEU A 138 12.47 3.77 0.67
C LEU A 138 13.84 3.14 0.38
N SER A 139 14.53 3.63 -0.65
CA SER A 139 15.96 3.46 -0.92
C SER A 139 16.56 4.81 -1.34
N PRO A 140 17.88 4.94 -1.51
CA PRO A 140 18.44 6.07 -2.25
C PRO A 140 17.76 6.20 -3.61
N CYS A 141 17.33 7.42 -3.94
CA CYS A 141 16.60 7.75 -5.16
C CYS A 141 17.34 8.83 -5.92
N THR A 142 17.48 8.69 -7.24
CA THR A 142 18.13 9.68 -8.11
C THR A 142 17.23 10.05 -9.29
N GLY A 143 17.46 11.23 -9.84
CA GLY A 143 16.69 11.74 -10.97
C GLY A 143 15.22 11.92 -10.63
N VAL A 144 14.95 12.45 -9.43
CA VAL A 144 13.58 12.65 -8.94
C VAL A 144 13.06 13.99 -9.45
N SER A 145 11.96 13.95 -10.19
CA SER A 145 11.17 15.15 -10.50
C SER A 145 9.78 15.00 -9.91
N PHE A 146 9.31 16.04 -9.24
CA PHE A 146 7.99 16.06 -8.60
C PHE A 146 7.34 17.42 -8.86
N SER A 147 6.29 17.44 -9.67
CA SER A 147 5.62 18.68 -10.10
C SER A 147 4.12 18.65 -9.79
N GLY A 148 3.47 19.80 -9.95
CA GLY A 148 2.09 19.99 -9.48
C GLY A 148 1.98 20.20 -7.97
N VAL A 149 3.11 20.42 -7.29
CA VAL A 149 3.21 20.63 -5.83
C VAL A 149 3.87 21.96 -5.46
N GLU A 150 3.65 22.42 -4.22
CA GLU A 150 4.13 23.71 -3.70
C GLU A 150 5.66 23.82 -3.70
N TRP A 151 6.36 22.74 -3.35
CA TRP A 151 7.83 22.66 -3.42
C TRP A 151 8.24 21.63 -4.48
N PRO A 152 8.34 22.02 -5.77
CA PRO A 152 8.66 21.08 -6.84
C PRO A 152 10.12 20.60 -6.76
N LEU A 153 10.36 19.41 -7.29
CA LEU A 153 11.68 18.80 -7.44
C LEU A 153 12.04 18.68 -8.92
N GLU A 154 13.31 18.91 -9.25
CA GLU A 154 13.83 18.83 -10.61
C GLU A 154 15.17 18.10 -10.63
N ASN A 155 15.13 16.80 -10.94
CA ASN A 155 16.29 15.93 -11.01
C ASN A 155 17.07 15.85 -9.69
N ASP A 156 16.35 15.87 -8.58
CA ASP A 156 16.89 15.81 -7.22
C ASP A 156 17.24 14.38 -6.78
N GLU A 157 17.97 14.31 -5.66
CA GLU A 157 18.25 13.06 -4.94
C GLU A 157 17.48 13.03 -3.61
N LEU A 158 16.87 11.87 -3.31
CA LEU A 158 16.16 11.64 -2.05
C LEU A 158 16.80 10.46 -1.31
N GLY A 159 16.83 10.54 0.02
CA GLY A 159 17.27 9.44 0.87
C GLY A 159 16.71 9.53 2.28
N LEU A 160 16.48 8.37 2.91
CA LEU A 160 15.92 8.29 4.27
C LEU A 160 16.75 9.03 5.31
N THR A 161 18.06 9.14 5.09
CA THR A 161 19.02 9.86 5.95
C THR A 161 19.47 11.19 5.32
N ALA A 162 18.75 11.66 4.30
CA ALA A 162 19.08 12.85 3.52
C ALA A 162 17.80 13.68 3.31
N PHE A 163 17.66 14.31 2.15
CA PHE A 163 16.46 15.06 1.80
C PHE A 163 15.26 14.14 1.55
N VAL A 164 14.09 14.56 2.06
CA VAL A 164 12.78 13.93 1.85
C VAL A 164 11.75 15.01 1.54
N SER A 165 10.79 14.74 0.65
CA SER A 165 9.69 15.68 0.35
C SER A 165 8.49 15.38 1.25
N LEU A 166 8.65 15.65 2.55
CA LEU A 166 7.61 15.41 3.55
C LEU A 166 6.64 16.60 3.61
N SER A 167 5.34 16.30 3.67
CA SER A 167 4.27 17.29 3.84
C SER A 167 4.19 18.35 2.72
N ASN A 168 4.59 18.01 1.50
CA ASN A 168 4.35 18.87 0.33
C ASN A 168 2.85 19.02 0.06
N LYS A 169 2.48 19.98 -0.78
CA LYS A 169 1.07 20.32 -1.04
C LYS A 169 0.76 20.31 -2.52
N SER A 170 -0.28 19.58 -2.90
CA SER A 170 -0.81 19.58 -4.26
C SER A 170 -1.38 20.96 -4.61
N LEU A 171 -1.01 21.49 -5.78
CA LEU A 171 -1.48 22.80 -6.26
C LEU A 171 -2.72 22.70 -7.17
N GLY A 172 -3.02 21.51 -7.68
CA GLY A 172 -4.03 21.31 -8.72
C GLY A 172 -4.76 19.98 -8.60
N SER A 173 -5.31 19.52 -9.72
CA SER A 173 -5.98 18.22 -9.83
C SER A 173 -5.03 17.05 -10.08
N THR A 174 -3.75 17.34 -10.34
CA THR A 174 -2.76 16.36 -10.76
C THR A 174 -1.40 16.70 -10.15
N VAL A 175 -0.66 15.67 -9.74
CA VAL A 175 0.79 15.75 -9.50
C VAL A 175 1.50 14.72 -10.36
N ASP A 176 2.69 15.05 -10.82
CA ASP A 176 3.51 14.18 -11.65
C ASP A 176 4.80 13.82 -10.92
N VAL A 177 5.14 12.54 -10.93
CA VAL A 177 6.39 12.03 -10.34
C VAL A 177 7.18 11.29 -11.40
N ARG A 178 8.47 11.62 -11.52
CA ARG A 178 9.47 10.84 -12.24
C ARG A 178 10.56 10.42 -11.26
N LEU A 179 11.04 9.19 -11.41
CA LEU A 179 12.08 8.57 -10.61
C LEU A 179 12.95 7.73 -11.55
N GLU A 180 14.25 8.01 -11.64
CA GLU A 180 15.14 7.24 -12.52
C GLU A 180 15.64 5.96 -11.86
N THR A 181 16.14 6.05 -10.63
CA THR A 181 16.61 4.90 -9.86
C THR A 181 16.14 4.95 -8.42
N GLY A 182 16.06 3.79 -7.77
CA GLY A 182 15.62 3.66 -6.39
C GLY A 182 14.13 3.33 -6.24
N ALA A 183 13.63 3.43 -5.02
CA ALA A 183 12.23 3.23 -4.69
C ALA A 183 11.75 4.27 -3.68
N ALA A 184 10.53 4.74 -3.87
CA ALA A 184 9.87 5.73 -3.01
C ALA A 184 8.41 5.36 -2.77
N ALA A 185 7.84 5.87 -1.69
CA ALA A 185 6.40 5.87 -1.44
C ALA A 185 5.85 7.29 -1.56
N LEU A 186 4.85 7.46 -2.42
CA LEU A 186 4.09 8.70 -2.55
C LEU A 186 2.80 8.57 -1.74
N PHE A 187 2.60 9.45 -0.76
CA PHE A 187 1.42 9.46 0.10
C PHE A 187 0.56 10.69 -0.13
N PHE A 188 -0.75 10.47 -0.23
CA PHE A 188 -1.76 11.51 -0.26
C PHE A 188 -2.62 11.47 1.00
N TYR A 189 -2.81 12.63 1.63
CA TYR A 189 -3.69 12.79 2.78
C TYR A 189 -4.65 13.96 2.55
N SER A 190 -5.94 13.68 2.67
CA SER A 190 -7.01 14.69 2.62
C SER A 190 -7.41 15.12 4.02
N GLU A 191 -7.58 16.43 4.22
CA GLU A 191 -8.09 16.97 5.50
C GLU A 191 -9.52 16.49 5.81
N ASP A 192 -10.33 16.23 4.77
CA ASP A 192 -11.68 15.70 4.88
C ASP A 192 -11.73 14.21 5.26
N ARG A 193 -10.58 13.52 5.33
CA ARG A 193 -10.46 12.07 5.65
C ARG A 193 -11.42 11.19 4.85
N ARG A 194 -11.71 11.55 3.60
CA ARG A 194 -12.58 10.75 2.74
C ARG A 194 -11.96 9.36 2.60
N LEU A 195 -12.78 8.34 2.80
CA LEU A 195 -12.36 6.97 2.58
C LEU A 195 -11.99 6.84 1.10
N PRO A 196 -10.77 6.42 0.78
CA PRO A 196 -10.45 6.11 -0.60
C PRO A 196 -11.35 4.95 -1.06
N SER A 197 -12.22 5.24 -2.03
CA SER A 197 -12.92 4.23 -2.82
C SER A 197 -12.14 4.05 -4.12
N TRP A 198 -12.06 2.83 -4.63
CA TRP A 198 -11.30 2.50 -5.84
C TRP A 198 -12.12 1.77 -6.87
#